data_AF-A0A0N0GF48-F1
#
_entry.id   AF-A0A0N0GF48-F1
#
_cell.length_a   1.000
_cell.length_b   1.000
_cell.length_c   1.000
_cell.angle_alpha   90.00
_cell.angle_beta   90.00
_cell.angle_gamma   90.00
#
_symmetry.space_group_name_H-M   'P 1'
#
loop_
_entity.id
_entity.type
_entity.pdbx_description
1 polymer ?
#
loop_
_entity_poly.entity_id
_entity_poly.type
_entity_poly.pdbx_seq_one_letter_code
_entity_poly.pdbx_strand_id
1 'polypeptide(L)' 'MPLYQYGNSSSFWSLARRRFSAAGAVIEDQLRTDEEMDVAKQRWQHLIPESNDDRNKRKYWDWVASEHAAGRAAGPGIR' A
#
# COMPACT_ATOMS: atom_id res chain seq x y z
N MET A 1 -2.03 24.32 18.24
CA MET A 1 -2.70 24.92 17.07
C MET A 1 -4.11 25.31 17.47
N PRO A 2 -4.51 26.60 17.47
CA PRO A 2 -5.84 27.00 17.91
C PRO A 2 -6.92 26.62 16.87
N LEU A 3 -8.08 26.18 17.35
CA LEU A 3 -9.22 25.62 16.61
C LEU A 3 -9.84 26.55 15.53
N TYR A 4 -9.40 27.81 15.41
CA TYR A 4 -9.99 28.79 14.50
C TYR A 4 -9.55 28.65 13.03
N GLN A 5 -8.45 27.93 12.73
CA GLN A 5 -8.00 27.74 11.34
C GLN A 5 -8.74 26.60 10.60
N TYR A 6 -9.57 25.81 11.29
CA TYR A 6 -10.25 24.67 10.67
C TYR A 6 -11.38 25.09 9.70
N GLY A 7 -11.96 26.29 9.87
CA GLY A 7 -13.02 26.81 9.01
C GLY A 7 -12.56 27.36 7.66
N ASN A 8 -11.26 27.63 7.46
CA ASN A 8 -10.76 28.42 6.33
C ASN A 8 -10.20 27.57 5.16
N SER A 9 -10.23 26.23 5.25
CA SER A 9 -9.65 25.35 4.23
C SER A 9 -10.69 24.59 3.38
N SER A 10 -11.98 24.69 3.70
CA SER A 10 -13.05 24.00 2.96
C SER A 10 -13.09 24.43 1.48
N SER A 11 -13.00 25.74 1.22
CA SER A 11 -12.93 26.31 -0.13
C SER A 11 -11.69 25.83 -0.90
N PHE A 12 -10.56 25.71 -0.20
CA PHE A 12 -9.32 25.17 -0.78
C PHE A 12 -9.52 23.71 -1.22
N TRP A 13 -10.01 22.84 -0.33
CA TRP A 13 -10.23 21.43 -0.64
C TRP A 13 -11.29 21.20 -1.71
N SER A 14 -12.33 22.04 -1.73
CA SER A 14 -13.36 22.01 -2.79
C SER A 14 -12.76 22.35 -4.16
N LEU A 15 -11.92 23.39 -4.22
CA LEU A 15 -11.22 23.77 -5.45
C LEU A 15 -10.22 22.70 -5.89
N ALA A 16 -9.47 22.12 -4.95
CA ALA A 16 -8.53 21.04 -5.22
C ALA A 16 -9.26 19.81 -5.81
N ARG A 17 -10.31 19.31 -5.15
CA ARG A 17 -11.12 18.19 -5.65
C ARG A 17 -11.60 18.41 -7.08
N ARG A 18 -12.14 19.60 -7.38
CA ARG A 18 -12.59 19.94 -8.73
C ARG A 18 -11.45 19.89 -9.77
N ARG A 19 -10.29 20.45 -9.44
CA ARG A 19 -9.13 20.49 -10.36
C ARG A 19 -8.55 19.10 -10.62
N PHE A 20 -8.37 18.28 -9.58
CA PHE A 20 -7.89 16.91 -9.73
C PHE A 20 -8.90 16.06 -10.52
N SER A 21 -10.20 16.22 -10.25
CA SER A 21 -11.25 15.48 -10.97
C SER A 21 -11.23 15.81 -12.47
N ALA A 22 -11.02 17.08 -12.85
CA ALA A 22 -10.86 17.47 -14.25
C ALA A 22 -9.62 16.85 -14.92
N ALA A 23 -8.63 16.40 -14.15
CA ALA A 23 -7.44 15.69 -14.62
C ALA A 23 -7.57 14.15 -14.50
N GLY A 24 -8.76 13.63 -14.15
CA GLY A 24 -9.00 12.19 -13.98
C GLY A 24 -8.53 11.61 -12.64
N ALA A 25 -8.17 12.46 -11.66
CA ALA A 25 -7.74 12.05 -10.33
C ALA A 25 -8.79 12.43 -9.27
N VAL A 26 -9.01 11.56 -8.29
CA VAL A 26 -10.01 11.79 -7.22
C VAL A 26 -9.29 11.99 -5.89
N ILE A 27 -9.58 13.12 -5.23
CA ILE A 27 -9.25 13.30 -3.81
C ILE A 27 -10.45 12.79 -3.01
N GLU A 28 -10.27 11.65 -2.36
CA GLU A 28 -11.30 11.01 -1.55
C GLU A 28 -11.59 11.78 -0.24
N ASP A 29 -12.46 11.23 0.58
CA ASP A 29 -12.79 11.81 1.87
C ASP A 29 -11.65 11.70 2.88
N GLN A 30 -11.65 12.66 3.80
CA GLN A 30 -10.64 12.74 4.85
C GLN A 30 -10.82 11.57 5.81
N LEU A 31 -9.73 10.82 6.03
CA LEU A 31 -9.64 9.81 7.07
C LEU A 31 -9.40 10.53 8.41
N ARG A 32 -10.29 10.33 9.37
CA ARG A 32 -10.32 11.01 10.68
C ARG A 32 -10.09 10.05 11.83
N THR A 33 -10.40 8.77 11.68
CA THR A 33 -10.26 7.75 12.72
C THR A 33 -9.22 6.69 12.36
N ASP A 34 -8.72 5.99 13.37
CA ASP A 34 -7.80 4.85 13.17
C ASP A 34 -8.46 3.73 12.36
N GLU A 35 -9.77 3.50 12.54
CA GLU A 35 -10.55 2.52 11.76
C GLU A 35 -10.60 2.91 10.27
N GLU A 36 -10.90 4.18 9.96
CA GLU A 36 -10.89 4.68 8.59
C GLU A 36 -9.50 4.56 7.96
N MET A 37 -8.45 4.81 8.75
CA MET A 37 -7.07 4.65 8.31
C MET A 37 -6.72 3.19 8.03
N ASP A 38 -7.13 2.25 8.86
CA ASP A 38 -6.83 0.83 8.69
C ASP A 38 -7.55 0.23 7.47
N VAL A 39 -8.81 0.63 7.25
CA VAL A 39 -9.54 0.27 6.02
C VAL A 39 -8.83 0.82 4.78
N ALA A 40 -8.39 2.09 4.82
CA ALA A 40 -7.67 2.69 3.70
C ALA A 40 -6.32 1.99 3.43
N LYS A 41 -5.58 1.61 4.49
CA LYS A 41 -4.32 0.83 4.36
C LYS A 41 -4.56 -0.49 3.63
N GLN A 42 -5.59 -1.24 4.01
CA GLN A 42 -5.92 -2.51 3.34
C GLN A 42 -6.25 -2.29 1.87
N ARG A 43 -7.10 -1.29 1.59
CA ARG A 43 -7.48 -0.96 0.21
C ARG A 43 -6.26 -0.60 -0.65
N TRP A 44 -5.27 0.10 -0.11
CA TRP A 44 -4.08 0.51 -0.86
C TRP A 44 -2.91 -0.47 -0.80
N GLN A 45 -3.04 -1.58 -0.07
CA GLN A 45 -1.95 -2.56 0.07
C GLN A 45 -1.48 -3.11 -1.29
N HIS A 46 -2.39 -3.26 -2.25
CA HIS A 46 -2.07 -3.72 -3.60
C HIS A 46 -1.26 -2.72 -4.43
N LEU A 47 -1.21 -1.45 -4.03
CA LEU A 47 -0.41 -0.40 -4.69
C LEU A 47 1.03 -0.38 -4.19
N ILE A 48 1.32 -1.06 -3.07
CA ILE A 48 2.65 -1.15 -2.49
C ILE A 48 3.39 -2.26 -3.25
N PRO A 49 4.46 -1.94 -4.02
CA PRO A 49 5.25 -2.97 -4.67
C PRO A 49 5.87 -3.92 -3.64
N GLU A 50 6.00 -5.20 -4.01
CA GLU A 50 6.72 -6.18 -3.19
C GLU A 50 8.14 -5.68 -2.90
N SER A 51 8.54 -5.74 -1.62
CA SER A 51 9.90 -5.37 -1.24
C SER A 51 10.93 -6.31 -1.89
N ASN A 52 12.16 -5.84 -2.08
CA ASN A 52 13.21 -6.70 -2.61
C ASN A 52 13.44 -7.93 -1.72
N ASP A 53 13.34 -7.76 -0.41
CA ASP A 53 13.54 -8.83 0.56
C ASP A 53 12.43 -9.88 0.47
N ASP A 54 11.17 -9.45 0.41
CA ASP A 54 10.04 -10.38 0.29
C ASP A 54 10.04 -11.11 -1.04
N ARG A 55 10.40 -10.41 -2.12
CA ARG A 55 10.60 -11.03 -3.44
C ARG A 55 11.72 -12.08 -3.42
N ASN A 56 12.83 -11.79 -2.74
CA ASN A 56 13.94 -12.74 -2.63
C ASN A 56 13.56 -13.95 -1.79
N LYS A 57 12.83 -13.77 -0.67
CA LYS A 57 12.30 -14.87 0.13
C LYS A 57 11.35 -15.74 -0.71
N ARG A 58 10.43 -15.13 -1.45
CA ARG A 58 9.49 -15.85 -2.32
C ARG A 58 10.24 -16.66 -3.37
N LYS A 59 11.17 -16.05 -4.11
CA LYS A 59 12.02 -16.75 -5.09
C LYS A 59 12.80 -17.91 -4.48
N TYR A 60 13.34 -17.74 -3.28
CA TYR A 60 14.04 -18.79 -2.56
C TYR A 60 13.11 -19.98 -2.28
N TRP A 61 11.91 -19.71 -1.75
CA TRP A 61 10.95 -20.78 -1.45
C TRP A 61 10.36 -21.43 -2.71
N ASP A 62 10.14 -20.67 -3.78
CA ASP A 62 9.76 -21.20 -5.09
C ASP A 62 10.83 -22.17 -5.62
N TRP A 63 12.10 -21.80 -5.48
CA TRP A 63 13.21 -22.69 -5.82
C TRP A 63 13.23 -23.95 -4.94
N VAL A 64 13.11 -23.82 -3.62
CA VAL A 64 13.06 -24.98 -2.69
C VAL A 64 11.93 -25.93 -3.08
N ALA A 65 10.74 -25.41 -3.35
CA ALA A 65 9.60 -26.21 -3.79
C ALA A 65 9.88 -26.94 -5.12
N SER A 66 10.54 -26.27 -6.07
CA SER A 66 10.91 -26.87 -7.37
C SER A 66 11.92 -28.01 -7.23
N GLU A 67 12.92 -27.87 -6.35
CA GLU A 67 13.92 -28.92 -6.10
C GLU A 67 13.31 -30.11 -5.37
N HIS A 68 12.43 -29.88 -4.40
CA HIS A 68 11.68 -30.96 -3.75
C HIS A 68 10.80 -31.73 -4.74
N ALA A 69 10.13 -31.02 -5.67
CA ALA A 69 9.36 -31.66 -6.74
C ALA A 69 10.24 -32.48 -7.69
N ALA A 70 11.51 -32.09 -7.87
CA ALA A 70 12.51 -32.84 -8.62
C ALA A 70 13.22 -33.95 -7.80
N GLY A 71 12.82 -34.17 -6.54
CA GLY A 71 13.41 -35.17 -5.65
C GLY A 71 14.80 -34.82 -5.13
N ARG A 72 15.22 -33.55 -5.22
CA ARG A 72 16.53 -33.07 -4.75
C ARG A 72 16.42 -32.43 -3.37
N ALA A 73 17.54 -32.39 -2.66
CA ALA A 73 17.62 -31.68 -1.39
C ALA A 73 17.72 -30.17 -1.63
N ALA A 74 16.84 -29.41 -1.01
CA ALA A 74 16.88 -27.95 -0.97
C ALA A 74 16.33 -27.45 0.36
N GLY A 75 16.73 -26.24 0.74
CA GLY A 75 16.29 -25.62 1.99
C GLY A 75 17.44 -24.99 2.79
N PRO A 76 17.15 -24.49 3.99
CA PRO A 76 18.13 -23.78 4.80
C PRO A 76 19.35 -24.66 5.10
N GLY A 77 20.55 -24.17 4.78
CA GLY A 77 21.80 -24.89 5.02
C GLY A 77 22.25 -25.83 3.90
N ILE A 78 21.48 -25.97 2.82
CA ILE A 78 21.92 -26.63 1.58
C ILE A 78 22.58 -25.56 0.69
N ARG A 79 23.81 -25.82 0.21
CA ARG A 79 24.61 -24.86 -0.57
C ARG A 79 24.95 -25.41 -1.95
#